data_AF-A0A158PHT3-F1
#
_entry.id   AF-A0A158PHT3-F1
#
_cell.length_a   1.000
_cell.length_b   1.000
_cell.length_c   1.000
_cell.angle_alpha   90.00
_cell.angle_beta   90.00
_cell.angle_gamma   90.00
#
_symmetry.space_group_name_H-M   'P 1'
#
loop_
_entity.id
_entity.type
_entity.pdbx_description
1 polymer ?
#
loop_
_entity_poly.entity_id
_entity_poly.type
_entity_poly.pdbx_seq_one_letter_code
_entity_poly.pdbx_strand_id
1 'polypeptide(L)'
;MVHHQSHFFLSKLGLESSEKASPRVDWHQRLLFAIAPVEDNLDREKETGRHKIIIQWARTLLRILEEIPVIDYPLQQHRLLPYLAAYFAVRLFHKRLWEFLTEYLMRVMQGDKSAELAEFSKEIHALSSSAKPVSTWLGVEALSEARRACGGHGYLYCSRLNELRDSFDPSQTFEGENHMILQQTSNVLLAKARASPISSPMKTFDFLYEKSTPYSGKFSENIVEDVIHAYKWVIQFYLNRTTDDYEALLRANGGDVFAARNHTQVHRAHTLSIAYAELTIITWSRSFVQNVEQLEIREVLHRLITLYALFAFEKHLASCYISGYCTGENFGEGIRSNIRRLEAELVPDAIPLVDAVAPPDFVLNSALGASDGSPYKHLMREFRKHTNSRPNWWKDLRDFLEQNSARQSKL
;
A
#
# COMPACT_ATOMS: atom_id res chain seq x y z
N MET A 1 1.35 13.61 -27.62
CA MET A 1 0.80 13.84 -26.26
C MET A 1 1.01 12.63 -25.34
N VAL A 2 0.62 11.41 -25.74
CA VAL A 2 0.90 10.16 -24.98
C VAL A 2 2.41 9.91 -24.78
N HIS A 3 3.23 10.20 -25.79
CA HIS A 3 4.71 10.10 -25.73
C HIS A 3 5.39 11.07 -24.75
N HIS A 4 4.74 12.19 -24.42
CA HIS A 4 5.36 13.24 -23.59
C HIS A 4 4.97 13.10 -22.11
N GLN A 5 3.83 12.48 -21.82
CA GLN A 5 3.38 12.20 -20.45
C GLN A 5 4.03 10.93 -19.88
N SER A 6 4.24 9.88 -20.68
CA SER A 6 4.96 8.68 -20.23
C SER A 6 6.44 8.95 -19.98
N HIS A 7 7.13 9.70 -20.85
CA HIS A 7 8.55 10.02 -20.67
C HIS A 7 8.84 10.94 -19.47
N PHE A 8 7.85 11.74 -19.04
CA PHE A 8 7.94 12.65 -17.90
C PHE A 8 7.57 11.97 -16.57
N PHE A 9 6.61 11.04 -16.59
CA PHE A 9 6.30 10.14 -15.47
C PHE A 9 7.52 9.32 -15.03
N LEU A 10 8.42 8.99 -15.96
CA LEU A 10 9.50 8.03 -15.76
C LEU A 10 10.86 8.66 -15.42
N SER A 11 11.16 9.90 -15.86
CA SER A 11 12.43 10.54 -15.50
C SER A 11 12.50 10.98 -14.03
N LYS A 12 11.37 11.03 -13.33
CA LYS A 12 11.28 11.48 -11.92
C LYS A 12 10.97 10.37 -10.91
N LEU A 13 10.88 9.12 -11.35
CA LEU A 13 10.77 7.93 -10.49
C LEU A 13 12.13 7.33 -10.08
N GLY A 14 13.23 8.06 -10.29
CA GLY A 14 14.39 7.97 -9.39
C GLY A 14 15.71 7.43 -9.93
N LEU A 15 16.14 7.68 -11.17
CA LEU A 15 17.53 7.42 -11.61
C LEU A 15 18.01 8.40 -12.70
N GLU A 16 18.52 9.57 -12.33
CA GLU A 16 19.53 10.30 -13.11
C GLU A 16 20.82 10.36 -12.27
N SER A 17 21.91 9.80 -12.79
CA SER A 17 23.26 9.97 -12.26
C SER A 17 23.81 11.32 -12.72
N SER A 18 23.81 12.33 -11.85
CA SER A 18 24.73 13.48 -11.91
C SER A 18 24.39 14.52 -10.84
N GLU A 19 25.28 14.65 -9.87
CA GLU A 19 25.60 15.87 -9.11
C GLU A 19 24.61 17.04 -9.19
N LYS A 20 23.59 17.02 -8.33
CA LYS A 20 23.09 18.19 -7.57
C LYS A 20 21.93 17.73 -6.66
N ALA A 21 22.18 17.81 -5.36
CA ALA A 21 21.25 17.43 -4.31
C ALA A 21 19.89 18.15 -4.43
N SER A 22 18.81 17.38 -4.60
CA SER A 22 17.43 17.76 -4.34
C SER A 22 16.76 16.60 -3.60
N PRO A 23 16.01 16.82 -2.50
CA PRO A 23 15.49 15.74 -1.65
C PRO A 23 14.28 15.08 -2.32
N ARG A 24 14.52 14.13 -3.21
CA ARG A 24 13.47 13.33 -3.87
C ARG A 24 13.88 11.86 -3.82
N VAL A 25 13.35 11.15 -2.82
CA VAL A 25 13.71 9.76 -2.52
C VAL A 25 12.43 8.93 -2.40
N ASP A 26 12.40 7.91 -3.26
CA ASP A 26 11.54 6.73 -3.36
C ASP A 26 10.55 6.46 -2.20
N TRP A 27 9.27 6.30 -2.53
CA TRP A 27 8.20 6.01 -1.58
C TRP A 27 8.21 4.55 -1.11
N HIS A 28 8.87 3.66 -1.86
CA HIS A 28 9.10 2.28 -1.44
C HIS A 28 10.04 2.14 -0.23
N GLN A 29 10.65 3.23 0.24
CA GLN A 29 11.58 3.19 1.38
C GLN A 29 10.92 3.66 2.68
N ARG A 30 9.59 3.87 2.69
CA ARG A 30 8.92 4.65 3.75
C ARG A 30 7.72 3.96 4.41
N LEU A 31 7.48 2.68 4.18
CA LEU A 31 6.38 1.93 4.82
C LEU A 31 6.78 1.21 6.12
N LEU A 32 8.01 1.44 6.57
CA LEU A 32 8.72 0.67 7.59
C LEU A 32 8.46 1.13 9.03
N PHE A 33 7.74 2.23 9.19
CA PHE A 33 7.67 2.98 10.44
C PHE A 33 6.69 2.42 11.48
N ALA A 34 6.01 1.34 11.17
CA ALA A 34 4.89 0.85 11.96
C ALA A 34 5.26 -0.28 12.94
N ILE A 35 6.38 -0.97 12.71
CA ILE A 35 6.72 -2.23 13.37
C ILE A 35 7.99 -2.06 14.22
N ALA A 36 7.99 -1.04 15.08
CA ALA A 36 8.95 -0.96 16.18
C ALA A 36 8.20 -1.31 17.48
N PRO A 37 8.63 -2.31 18.26
CA PRO A 37 8.07 -2.56 19.57
C PRO A 37 8.36 -1.34 20.46
N VAL A 38 7.30 -0.73 20.98
CA VAL A 38 7.40 0.11 22.17
C VAL A 38 7.38 -0.87 23.34
N GLU A 39 8.56 -1.25 23.83
CA GLU A 39 8.70 -1.88 25.15
C GLU A 39 9.14 -0.83 26.17
N ASP A 40 8.40 -0.79 27.27
CA ASP A 40 8.79 -0.13 28.51
C ASP A 40 9.72 -1.10 29.26
N ASN A 41 11.00 -0.77 29.35
CA ASN A 41 11.97 -1.52 30.15
C ASN A 41 12.60 -0.58 31.17
N LEU A 42 11.80 -0.25 32.19
CA LEU A 42 12.30 0.14 33.49
C LEU A 42 12.69 -1.13 34.26
N ASP A 43 13.87 -1.70 33.97
CA ASP A 43 14.86 -2.06 34.99
C ASP A 43 16.07 -2.86 34.46
N ARG A 44 17.25 -2.38 34.87
CA ARG A 44 18.52 -3.08 35.12
C ARG A 44 19.41 -3.50 33.93
N GLU A 45 20.49 -2.73 33.82
CA GLU A 45 21.83 -3.21 33.46
C GLU A 45 22.15 -4.59 34.08
N LYS A 46 22.55 -5.56 33.24
CA LYS A 46 23.76 -6.36 33.42
C LYS A 46 24.06 -7.23 32.19
N GLU A 47 25.12 -6.82 31.52
CA GLU A 47 26.16 -7.58 30.83
C GLU A 47 26.05 -9.12 30.64
N THR A 48 26.40 -9.50 29.40
CA THR A 48 27.08 -10.73 28.91
C THR A 48 26.26 -11.96 28.54
N GLY A 49 26.48 -12.42 27.30
CA GLY A 49 26.55 -13.85 26.99
C GLY A 49 25.65 -14.36 25.86
N ARG A 50 26.27 -14.84 24.78
CA ARG A 50 25.66 -15.60 23.68
C ARG A 50 25.00 -16.91 24.18
N HIS A 51 23.86 -17.24 23.57
CA HIS A 51 23.26 -18.58 23.38
C HIS A 51 22.84 -19.39 24.63
N LYS A 52 21.53 -19.67 24.77
CA LYS A 52 20.87 -21.01 24.75
C LYS A 52 19.41 -20.92 25.25
N ILE A 53 18.42 -21.28 24.42
CA ILE A 53 17.66 -22.57 24.37
C ILE A 53 16.34 -22.54 25.17
N ILE A 54 15.23 -22.58 24.42
CA ILE A 54 14.07 -23.50 24.47
C ILE A 54 13.65 -24.08 25.85
N ILE A 55 12.34 -23.93 26.11
CA ILE A 55 11.48 -24.52 27.16
C ILE A 55 11.49 -23.77 28.50
N GLN A 56 10.42 -23.04 28.80
CA GLN A 56 9.50 -23.52 29.85
C GLN A 56 8.12 -22.85 29.83
N TRP A 57 7.13 -23.71 29.70
CA TRP A 57 5.68 -23.55 29.83
C TRP A 57 5.23 -23.12 31.26
N ALA A 58 5.82 -22.07 31.83
CA ALA A 58 5.51 -21.62 33.20
C ALA A 58 5.29 -20.10 33.31
N ARG A 59 4.62 -19.47 32.32
CA ARG A 59 4.32 -18.02 32.33
C ARG A 59 2.88 -17.65 32.67
N THR A 60 2.03 -18.60 33.03
CA THR A 60 0.59 -18.34 33.26
C THR A 60 0.29 -17.64 34.60
N LEU A 61 1.26 -17.49 35.51
CA LEU A 61 1.02 -16.88 36.84
C LEU A 61 1.89 -15.66 37.18
N LEU A 62 2.79 -15.22 36.28
CA LEU A 62 3.67 -14.04 36.49
C LEU A 62 3.40 -12.89 35.50
N ARG A 63 2.34 -13.00 34.68
CA ARG A 63 2.05 -12.11 33.55
C ARG A 63 1.34 -10.79 33.92
N ILE A 64 1.38 -10.38 35.19
CA ILE A 64 0.70 -9.16 35.67
C ILE A 64 1.66 -7.94 35.70
N LEU A 65 2.98 -8.13 35.47
CA LEU A 65 3.98 -7.07 35.61
C LEU A 65 4.82 -6.75 34.36
N GLU A 66 4.74 -7.54 33.28
CA GLU A 66 5.38 -7.19 31.99
C GLU A 66 4.30 -6.71 31.01
N GLU A 67 4.43 -5.47 30.54
CA GLU A 67 3.54 -4.93 29.51
C GLU A 67 3.67 -5.74 28.21
N ILE A 68 2.56 -5.94 27.53
CA ILE A 68 2.54 -6.66 26.25
C ILE A 68 2.96 -5.70 25.14
N PRO A 69 3.96 -6.05 24.29
CA PRO A 69 4.34 -5.24 23.15
C PRO A 69 3.14 -4.88 22.27
N VAL A 70 3.06 -3.63 21.80
CA VAL A 70 1.88 -3.14 21.07
C VAL A 70 1.59 -3.95 19.79
N ILE A 71 2.61 -4.52 19.15
CA ILE A 71 2.45 -5.35 17.95
C ILE A 71 1.81 -6.71 18.23
N ASP A 72 1.79 -7.18 19.48
CA ASP A 72 1.17 -8.46 19.85
C ASP A 72 -0.36 -8.36 19.95
N TYR A 73 -0.92 -7.14 19.93
CA TYR A 73 -2.36 -6.96 19.88
C TYR A 73 -2.88 -7.19 18.45
N PRO A 74 -3.86 -8.10 18.24
CA PRO A 74 -4.40 -8.40 16.90
C PRO A 74 -4.92 -7.17 16.16
N LEU A 75 -5.50 -6.20 16.87
CA LEU A 75 -5.95 -4.96 16.25
C LEU A 75 -4.78 -4.14 15.70
N GLN A 76 -3.63 -4.11 16.39
CA GLN A 76 -2.45 -3.43 15.88
C GLN A 76 -1.86 -4.16 14.66
N GLN A 77 -1.85 -5.50 14.70
CA GLN A 77 -1.45 -6.34 13.57
C GLN A 77 -2.29 -6.02 12.33
N HIS A 78 -3.62 -6.00 12.50
CA HIS A 78 -4.56 -5.68 11.43
C HIS A 78 -4.37 -4.28 10.85
N ARG A 79 -3.94 -3.32 11.67
CA ARG A 79 -3.70 -1.95 11.21
C ARG A 79 -2.40 -1.79 10.42
N LEU A 80 -1.45 -2.74 10.49
CA LEU A 80 -0.09 -2.55 9.99
C LEU A 80 0.36 -3.63 9.01
N LEU A 81 0.14 -4.90 9.33
CA LEU A 81 0.60 -6.03 8.52
C LEU A 81 -0.02 -6.05 7.11
N PRO A 82 -1.31 -5.70 6.91
CA PRO A 82 -1.85 -5.60 5.56
C PRO A 82 -1.14 -4.55 4.70
N TYR A 83 -0.69 -3.44 5.28
CA TYR A 83 0.12 -2.47 4.56
C TYR A 83 1.52 -3.00 4.28
N LEU A 84 2.18 -3.69 5.22
CA LEU A 84 3.47 -4.34 4.97
C LEU A 84 3.36 -5.33 3.80
N ALA A 85 2.33 -6.18 3.79
CA ALA A 85 2.02 -7.07 2.69
C ALA A 85 1.82 -6.30 1.37
N ALA A 86 1.07 -5.20 1.40
CA ALA A 86 0.82 -4.37 0.24
C ALA A 86 2.10 -3.73 -0.32
N TYR A 87 3.04 -3.36 0.54
CA TYR A 87 4.35 -2.86 0.13
C TYR A 87 5.11 -3.88 -0.72
N PHE A 88 5.21 -5.13 -0.26
CA PHE A 88 5.89 -6.18 -1.01
C PHE A 88 5.19 -6.45 -2.35
N ALA A 89 3.86 -6.56 -2.35
CA ALA A 89 3.09 -6.79 -3.57
C ALA A 89 3.29 -5.67 -4.60
N VAL A 90 3.17 -4.40 -4.20
CA VAL A 90 3.35 -3.27 -5.11
C VAL A 90 4.80 -3.14 -5.57
N ARG A 91 5.79 -3.44 -4.71
CA ARG A 91 7.21 -3.44 -5.09
C ARG A 91 7.51 -4.50 -6.16
N LEU A 92 6.98 -5.72 -6.01
CA LEU A 92 7.13 -6.80 -6.99
C LEU A 92 6.45 -6.44 -8.32
N PHE A 93 5.24 -5.89 -8.23
CA PHE A 93 4.53 -5.36 -9.40
C PHE A 93 5.33 -4.28 -10.13
N HIS A 94 5.87 -3.29 -9.41
CA HIS A 94 6.67 -2.21 -10.01
C HIS A 94 7.95 -2.70 -10.66
N LYS A 95 8.65 -3.66 -10.03
CA LYS A 95 9.81 -4.31 -10.66
C LYS A 95 9.42 -4.90 -12.01
N ARG A 96 8.32 -5.65 -12.08
CA ARG A 96 7.86 -6.28 -13.33
C ARG A 96 7.38 -5.26 -14.37
N LEU A 97 6.67 -4.22 -13.93
CA LEU A 97 6.24 -3.12 -14.81
C LEU A 97 7.45 -2.43 -15.45
N TRP A 98 8.52 -2.22 -14.67
CA TRP A 98 9.74 -1.58 -15.14
C TRP A 98 10.50 -2.44 -16.16
N GLU A 99 10.55 -3.76 -15.98
CA GLU A 99 11.12 -4.70 -16.95
C GLU A 99 10.41 -4.56 -18.30
N PHE A 100 9.08 -4.62 -18.31
CA PHE A 100 8.27 -4.46 -19.53
C PHE A 100 8.41 -3.08 -20.16
N LEU A 101 8.44 -2.03 -19.35
CA LEU A 101 8.63 -0.68 -19.85
C LEU A 101 10.01 -0.49 -20.49
N THR A 102 11.05 -1.06 -19.89
CA THR A 102 12.41 -1.02 -20.44
C THR A 102 12.45 -1.73 -21.79
N GLU A 103 11.83 -2.91 -21.90
CA GLU A 103 11.69 -3.63 -23.16
C GLU A 103 10.96 -2.80 -24.22
N TYR A 104 9.82 -2.20 -23.87
CA TYR A 104 9.06 -1.32 -24.74
C TYR A 104 9.91 -0.13 -25.25
N LEU A 105 10.61 0.56 -24.35
CA LEU A 105 11.46 1.70 -24.71
C LEU A 105 12.61 1.29 -25.64
N MET A 106 13.23 0.14 -25.40
CA MET A 106 14.27 -0.40 -26.28
C MET A 106 13.73 -0.67 -27.69
N ARG A 107 12.55 -1.30 -27.82
CA ARG A 107 11.90 -1.54 -29.11
C ARG A 107 11.58 -0.24 -29.85
N VAL A 108 11.08 0.77 -29.14
CA VAL A 108 10.84 2.11 -29.70
C VAL A 108 12.14 2.75 -30.21
N MET A 109 13.23 2.68 -29.44
CA MET A 109 14.53 3.23 -29.83
C MET A 109 15.13 2.53 -31.06
N GLN A 110 14.81 1.24 -31.25
CA GLN A 110 15.17 0.47 -32.44
C GLN A 110 14.29 0.78 -33.66
N GLY A 111 13.29 1.64 -33.51
CA GLY A 111 12.39 2.04 -34.59
C GLY A 111 11.29 1.03 -34.91
N ASP A 112 10.98 0.10 -34.00
CA ASP A 112 9.85 -0.83 -34.14
C ASP A 112 8.53 -0.04 -34.27
N LYS A 113 7.71 -0.39 -35.27
CA LYS A 113 6.39 0.19 -35.55
C LYS A 113 5.32 -0.89 -35.72
N SER A 114 5.57 -2.08 -35.19
CA SER A 114 4.66 -3.23 -35.27
C SER A 114 3.34 -2.95 -34.56
N ALA A 115 2.29 -3.65 -35.01
CA ALA A 115 0.99 -3.63 -34.33
C ALA A 115 1.11 -4.14 -32.88
N GLU A 116 2.01 -5.10 -32.64
CA GLU A 116 2.31 -5.61 -31.31
C GLU A 116 2.86 -4.51 -30.39
N LEU A 117 3.80 -3.68 -30.86
CA LEU A 117 4.32 -2.56 -30.07
C LEU A 117 3.22 -1.52 -29.76
N ALA A 118 2.31 -1.29 -30.69
CA ALA A 118 1.15 -0.42 -30.45
C ALA A 118 0.23 -1.00 -29.36
N GLU A 119 0.03 -2.31 -29.31
CA GLU A 119 -0.70 -2.98 -28.24
C GLU A 119 0.06 -2.93 -26.90
N PHE A 120 1.38 -3.13 -26.92
CA PHE A 120 2.23 -2.97 -25.75
C PHE A 120 2.09 -1.58 -25.13
N SER A 121 2.11 -0.53 -25.98
CA SER A 121 1.93 0.86 -25.56
C SER A 121 0.60 1.10 -24.85
N LYS A 122 -0.50 0.57 -25.39
CA LYS A 122 -1.84 0.67 -24.79
C LYS A 122 -1.92 -0.05 -23.44
N GLU A 123 -1.28 -1.21 -23.34
CA GLU A 123 -1.25 -2.03 -22.13
C GLU A 123 -0.46 -1.35 -21.01
N ILE A 124 0.76 -0.87 -21.30
CA ILE A 124 1.56 -0.06 -20.39
C ILE A 124 0.76 1.14 -19.91
N HIS A 125 0.13 1.89 -20.83
CA HIS A 125 -0.66 3.06 -20.49
C HIS A 125 -1.84 2.73 -19.57
N ALA A 126 -2.66 1.74 -19.93
CA ALA A 126 -3.81 1.34 -19.12
C ALA A 126 -3.39 0.89 -17.72
N LEU A 127 -2.29 0.14 -17.62
CA LEU A 127 -1.79 -0.35 -16.34
C LEU A 127 -1.15 0.75 -15.51
N SER A 128 -0.32 1.63 -16.08
CA SER A 128 0.25 2.76 -15.34
C SER A 128 -0.82 3.72 -14.82
N SER A 129 -1.83 4.00 -15.65
CA SER A 129 -2.94 4.91 -15.31
C SER A 129 -3.85 4.39 -14.20
N SER A 130 -3.90 3.07 -13.98
CA SER A 130 -4.70 2.47 -12.89
C SER A 130 -3.88 2.10 -11.67
N ALA A 131 -2.64 1.63 -11.84
CA ALA A 131 -1.76 1.28 -10.73
C ALA A 131 -1.26 2.51 -9.97
N LYS A 132 -1.13 3.67 -10.62
CA LYS A 132 -0.74 4.93 -9.95
C LYS A 132 -1.74 5.33 -8.86
N PRO A 133 -3.06 5.45 -9.14
CA PRO A 133 -4.07 5.67 -8.12
C PRO A 133 -4.02 4.66 -6.96
N VAL A 134 -4.02 3.36 -7.28
CA VAL A 134 -4.00 2.28 -6.26
C VAL A 134 -2.78 2.41 -5.34
N SER A 135 -1.59 2.62 -5.91
CA SER A 135 -0.35 2.71 -5.13
C SER A 135 -0.25 3.98 -4.29
N THR A 136 -0.71 5.12 -4.84
CA THR A 136 -0.60 6.43 -4.15
C THR A 136 -1.66 6.61 -3.07
N TRP A 137 -2.87 6.08 -3.24
CA TRP A 137 -3.84 6.00 -2.14
C TRP A 137 -3.34 5.10 -1.02
N LEU A 138 -2.88 3.89 -1.37
CA LEU A 138 -2.32 2.94 -0.42
C LEU A 138 -1.16 3.53 0.39
N GLY A 139 -0.21 4.21 -0.25
CA GLY A 139 0.93 4.79 0.45
C GLY A 139 0.56 5.91 1.43
N VAL A 140 -0.39 6.78 1.07
CA VAL A 140 -0.88 7.84 1.98
C VAL A 140 -1.66 7.24 3.14
N GLU A 141 -2.52 6.25 2.88
CA GLU A 141 -3.25 5.50 3.91
C GLU A 141 -2.27 4.82 4.89
N ALA A 142 -1.26 4.12 4.36
CA ALA A 142 -0.28 3.40 5.17
C ALA A 142 0.54 4.34 6.07
N LEU A 143 1.01 5.47 5.54
CA LEU A 143 1.73 6.48 6.35
C LEU A 143 0.82 7.06 7.44
N SER A 144 -0.46 7.28 7.11
CA SER A 144 -1.44 7.79 8.06
C SER A 144 -1.78 6.78 9.16
N GLU A 145 -1.87 5.49 8.83
CA GLU A 145 -2.07 4.42 9.81
C GLU A 145 -0.81 4.19 10.66
N ALA A 146 0.37 4.12 10.07
CA ALA A 146 1.65 4.01 10.79
C ALA A 146 1.80 5.14 11.83
N ARG A 147 1.51 6.39 11.44
CA ARG A 147 1.51 7.54 12.36
C ARG A 147 0.58 7.34 13.55
N ARG A 148 -0.65 6.89 13.30
CA ARG A 148 -1.66 6.68 14.35
C ARG A 148 -1.34 5.44 15.20
N ALA A 149 -0.70 4.43 14.62
CA ALA A 149 -0.27 3.22 15.29
C ALA A 149 0.84 3.49 16.33
N CYS A 150 1.67 4.51 16.11
CA CYS A 150 2.68 4.99 17.06
C CYS A 150 2.13 5.92 18.17
N GLY A 151 0.81 6.02 18.30
CA GLY A 151 0.15 6.83 19.33
C GLY A 151 0.58 8.30 19.34
N GLY A 152 0.71 8.88 20.53
CA GLY A 152 1.13 10.28 20.70
C GLY A 152 2.54 10.56 20.18
N HIS A 153 3.46 9.61 20.29
CA HIS A 153 4.83 9.78 19.79
C HIS A 153 4.90 9.85 18.27
N GLY A 154 3.98 9.20 17.55
CA GLY A 154 3.84 9.34 16.10
C GLY A 154 3.49 10.77 15.64
N TYR A 155 2.98 11.62 16.53
CA TYR A 155 2.74 13.04 16.22
C TYR A 155 4.01 13.89 16.26
N LEU A 156 5.03 13.46 17.01
CA LEU A 156 6.26 14.24 17.17
C LEU A 156 7.00 14.40 15.83
N TYR A 157 7.62 15.56 15.62
CA TYR A 157 8.42 15.84 14.43
C TYR A 157 9.54 14.80 14.24
N CYS A 158 10.19 14.39 15.33
CA CYS A 158 11.25 13.37 15.33
C CYS A 158 10.77 11.95 15.00
N SER A 159 9.46 11.69 14.90
CA SER A 159 8.96 10.42 14.33
C SER A 159 9.14 10.34 12.82
N ARG A 160 9.25 11.49 12.14
CA ARG A 160 9.28 11.69 10.67
C ARG A 160 7.99 11.34 9.93
N LEU A 161 7.05 10.63 10.55
CA LEU A 161 5.84 10.11 9.90
C LEU A 161 4.96 11.20 9.26
N ASN A 162 4.81 12.36 9.93
CA ASN A 162 4.09 13.50 9.37
C ASN A 162 4.75 14.03 8.09
N GLU A 163 6.06 14.31 8.15
CA GLU A 163 6.79 14.88 7.01
C GLU A 163 6.81 13.92 5.82
N LEU A 164 6.95 12.62 6.09
CA LEU A 164 6.93 11.61 5.04
C LEU A 164 5.56 11.51 4.37
N ARG A 165 4.48 11.55 5.17
CA ARG A 165 3.11 11.61 4.67
C ARG A 165 2.91 12.87 3.84
N ASP A 166 3.23 14.04 4.37
CA ASP A 166 3.00 15.32 3.72
C ASP A 166 3.83 15.47 2.43
N SER A 167 5.02 14.87 2.39
CA SER A 167 5.84 14.81 1.17
C SER A 167 5.27 13.86 0.11
N PHE A 168 4.56 12.81 0.53
CA PHE A 168 4.02 11.79 -0.37
C PHE A 168 2.59 12.09 -0.83
N ASP A 169 1.79 12.79 -0.03
CA ASP A 169 0.40 13.17 -0.31
C ASP A 169 0.18 13.79 -1.71
N PRO A 170 1.06 14.70 -2.22
CA PRO A 170 0.91 15.26 -3.56
C PRO A 170 1.00 14.25 -4.71
N SER A 171 1.52 13.04 -4.48
CA SER A 171 1.59 11.98 -5.49
C SER A 171 0.22 11.57 -6.03
N GLN A 172 -0.85 11.83 -5.28
CA GLN A 172 -2.23 11.58 -5.70
C GLN A 172 -2.71 12.56 -6.79
N THR A 173 -2.02 13.68 -6.97
CA THR A 173 -2.43 14.76 -7.89
C THR A 173 -1.46 14.95 -9.05
N PHE A 174 -0.15 14.79 -8.82
CA PHE A 174 0.85 14.95 -9.87
C PHE A 174 0.72 13.87 -10.94
N GLU A 175 1.11 14.23 -12.18
CA GLU A 175 1.04 13.36 -13.37
C GLU A 175 -0.35 12.84 -13.74
N GLY A 176 -1.39 13.50 -13.21
CA GLY A 176 -2.80 13.20 -13.44
C GLY A 176 -3.51 12.92 -12.12
N GLU A 177 -4.57 13.67 -11.82
CA GLU A 177 -5.38 13.44 -10.62
C GLU A 177 -5.94 12.00 -10.63
N ASN A 178 -5.88 11.32 -9.48
CA ASN A 178 -6.12 9.89 -9.38
C ASN A 178 -7.50 9.43 -9.90
N HIS A 179 -8.57 10.17 -9.62
CA HIS A 179 -9.90 9.80 -10.13
C HIS A 179 -10.04 10.07 -11.63
N MET A 180 -9.43 11.13 -12.15
CA MET A 180 -9.46 11.47 -13.56
C MET A 180 -8.65 10.48 -14.41
N ILE A 181 -7.47 10.05 -13.94
CA ILE A 181 -6.59 9.18 -14.74
C ILE A 181 -7.13 7.74 -14.87
N LEU A 182 -7.92 7.27 -13.89
CA LEU A 182 -8.60 5.95 -13.96
C LEU A 182 -9.52 5.81 -15.17
N GLN A 183 -10.07 6.91 -15.67
CA GLN A 183 -10.92 6.91 -16.85
C GLN A 183 -10.16 6.44 -18.11
N GLN A 184 -8.84 6.69 -18.18
CA GLN A 184 -8.01 6.24 -19.30
C GLN A 184 -7.97 4.72 -19.38
N THR A 185 -7.77 4.06 -18.23
CA THR A 185 -7.77 2.60 -18.13
C THR A 185 -9.11 2.00 -18.53
N SER A 186 -10.22 2.51 -17.97
CA SER A 186 -11.54 1.94 -18.25
C SER A 186 -11.91 2.06 -19.73
N ASN A 187 -11.52 3.15 -20.39
CA ASN A 187 -11.75 3.34 -21.82
C ASN A 187 -11.00 2.29 -22.64
N VAL A 188 -9.76 1.96 -22.27
CA VAL A 188 -8.98 0.90 -22.92
C VAL A 188 -9.64 -0.47 -22.70
N LEU A 189 -10.04 -0.78 -21.46
CA LEU A 189 -10.68 -2.06 -21.14
C LEU A 189 -12.00 -2.26 -21.89
N LEU A 190 -12.88 -1.25 -21.93
CA LEU A 190 -14.14 -1.30 -22.67
C LEU A 190 -13.92 -1.45 -24.18
N ALA A 191 -12.91 -0.76 -24.74
CA ALA A 191 -12.55 -0.92 -26.14
C ALA A 191 -12.03 -2.34 -26.44
N LYS A 192 -11.21 -2.89 -25.54
CA LYS A 192 -10.64 -4.25 -25.66
C LYS A 192 -11.67 -5.35 -25.55
N ALA A 193 -12.67 -5.18 -24.69
CA ALA A 193 -13.77 -6.11 -24.52
C ALA A 193 -14.65 -6.24 -25.77
N ARG A 194 -14.77 -5.17 -26.56
CA ARG A 194 -15.53 -5.15 -27.82
C ARG A 194 -14.74 -5.64 -29.04
N ALA A 195 -13.42 -5.65 -28.93
CA ALA A 195 -12.54 -6.10 -30.00
C ALA A 195 -12.42 -7.62 -30.02
N SER A 196 -11.97 -8.17 -31.16
CA SER A 196 -11.60 -9.59 -31.22
C SER A 196 -10.49 -9.89 -30.21
N PRO A 197 -10.48 -11.10 -29.60
CA PRO A 197 -9.44 -11.49 -28.66
C PRO A 197 -8.05 -11.37 -29.30
N ILE A 198 -7.24 -10.45 -28.77
CA ILE A 198 -5.85 -10.25 -29.17
C ILE A 198 -5.05 -10.24 -27.87
N SER A 199 -4.23 -11.27 -27.68
CA SER A 199 -3.31 -11.34 -26.55
C SER A 199 -2.30 -10.21 -26.66
N SER A 200 -2.09 -9.53 -25.53
CA SER A 200 -1.17 -8.41 -25.42
C SER A 200 0.18 -8.86 -24.86
N PRO A 201 1.29 -8.15 -25.13
CA PRO A 201 2.63 -8.59 -24.73
C PRO A 201 2.80 -8.88 -23.23
N MET A 202 2.14 -8.11 -22.37
CA MET A 202 2.18 -8.29 -20.91
C MET A 202 1.07 -9.23 -20.40
N LYS A 203 0.16 -9.66 -21.30
CA LYS A 203 -0.98 -10.56 -21.05
C LYS A 203 -1.97 -10.06 -20.00
N THR A 204 -1.95 -8.77 -19.65
CA THR A 204 -2.83 -8.22 -18.63
C THR A 204 -4.25 -8.05 -19.13
N PHE A 205 -4.51 -8.11 -20.45
CA PHE A 205 -5.87 -8.11 -21.00
C PHE A 205 -6.47 -9.50 -21.18
N ASP A 206 -5.69 -10.58 -21.05
CA ASP A 206 -6.13 -11.94 -21.38
C ASP A 206 -7.35 -12.37 -20.54
N PHE A 207 -7.45 -11.93 -19.30
CA PHE A 207 -8.58 -12.24 -18.41
C PHE A 207 -9.93 -11.74 -18.95
N LEU A 208 -9.95 -10.75 -19.85
CA LEU A 208 -11.18 -10.24 -20.48
C LEU A 208 -11.85 -11.31 -21.36
N TYR A 209 -11.10 -12.30 -21.81
CA TYR A 209 -11.55 -13.34 -22.73
C TYR A 209 -11.74 -14.71 -22.05
N GLU A 210 -11.35 -14.82 -20.79
CA GLU A 210 -11.52 -16.03 -19.99
C GLU A 210 -12.95 -16.15 -19.45
N LYS A 211 -13.44 -17.36 -19.20
CA LYS A 211 -14.72 -17.54 -18.50
C LYS A 211 -14.50 -17.38 -17.00
N SER A 212 -15.29 -16.52 -16.36
CA SER A 212 -15.34 -16.47 -14.90
C SER A 212 -15.99 -17.73 -14.34
N THR A 213 -15.47 -18.18 -13.20
CA THR A 213 -15.99 -19.31 -12.43
C THR A 213 -16.78 -18.78 -11.24
N PRO A 214 -17.97 -19.33 -10.94
CA PRO A 214 -18.72 -18.93 -9.76
C PRO A 214 -17.99 -19.40 -8.49
N TYR A 215 -18.30 -18.75 -7.36
CA TYR A 215 -17.75 -19.17 -6.07
C TYR A 215 -18.17 -20.62 -5.75
N SER A 216 -17.19 -21.46 -5.39
CA SER A 216 -17.40 -22.88 -5.11
C SER A 216 -18.12 -23.17 -3.78
N GLY A 217 -18.40 -22.12 -2.99
CA GLY A 217 -19.00 -22.22 -1.65
C GLY A 217 -17.97 -22.33 -0.51
N LYS A 218 -16.68 -22.51 -0.83
CA LYS A 218 -15.58 -22.54 0.15
C LYS A 218 -14.27 -22.02 -0.45
N PHE A 219 -13.36 -21.53 0.41
CA PHE A 219 -11.98 -21.27 0.01
C PHE A 219 -11.23 -22.59 -0.23
N SER A 220 -10.38 -22.60 -1.25
CA SER A 220 -9.43 -23.67 -1.55
C SER A 220 -8.15 -23.53 -0.71
N GLU A 221 -7.22 -24.47 -0.87
CA GLU A 221 -5.89 -24.37 -0.28
C GLU A 221 -5.08 -23.21 -0.87
N ASN A 222 -5.38 -22.81 -2.11
CA ASN A 222 -4.74 -21.69 -2.79
C ASN A 222 -5.64 -20.46 -2.78
N ILE A 223 -5.65 -19.77 -1.63
CA ILE A 223 -6.47 -18.59 -1.39
C ILE A 223 -6.19 -17.47 -2.41
N VAL A 224 -4.94 -17.33 -2.87
CA VAL A 224 -4.59 -16.32 -3.88
C VAL A 224 -5.33 -16.57 -5.18
N GLU A 225 -5.46 -17.83 -5.61
CA GLU A 225 -6.25 -18.17 -6.79
C GLU A 225 -7.73 -17.90 -6.59
N ASP A 226 -8.29 -18.20 -5.42
CA ASP A 226 -9.70 -17.90 -5.13
C ASP A 226 -9.98 -16.40 -5.25
N VAL A 227 -9.06 -15.56 -4.76
CA VAL A 227 -9.15 -14.10 -4.88
C VAL A 227 -9.00 -13.65 -6.34
N ILE A 228 -8.08 -14.24 -7.11
CA ILE A 228 -7.92 -13.96 -8.55
C ILE A 228 -9.21 -14.29 -9.30
N HIS A 229 -9.85 -15.44 -9.05
CA HIS A 229 -11.12 -15.81 -9.65
C HIS A 229 -12.23 -14.82 -9.28
N ALA A 230 -12.28 -14.38 -8.01
CA ALA A 230 -13.25 -13.40 -7.54
C ALA A 230 -13.05 -12.03 -8.22
N TYR A 231 -11.80 -11.56 -8.38
CA TYR A 231 -11.50 -10.35 -9.17
C TYR A 231 -11.96 -10.48 -10.63
N LYS A 232 -11.65 -11.61 -11.29
CA LYS A 232 -12.09 -11.85 -12.68
C LYS A 232 -13.61 -11.77 -12.81
N TRP A 233 -14.35 -12.36 -11.87
CA TRP A 233 -15.81 -12.25 -11.83
C TRP A 233 -16.28 -10.79 -11.67
N VAL A 234 -15.77 -10.09 -10.65
CA VAL A 234 -16.14 -8.70 -10.36
C VAL A 234 -15.84 -7.78 -11.54
N ILE A 235 -14.69 -7.96 -12.18
CA ILE A 235 -14.29 -7.19 -13.35
C ILE A 235 -15.25 -7.46 -14.51
N GLN A 236 -15.54 -8.74 -14.82
CA GLN A 236 -16.47 -9.07 -15.90
C GLN A 236 -17.88 -8.51 -15.65
N PHE A 237 -18.36 -8.58 -14.40
CA PHE A 237 -19.62 -7.96 -14.01
C PHE A 237 -19.61 -6.45 -14.30
N TYR A 238 -18.61 -5.71 -13.82
CA TYR A 238 -18.54 -4.26 -14.05
C TYR A 238 -18.29 -3.90 -15.51
N LEU A 239 -17.55 -4.70 -16.25
CA LEU A 239 -17.30 -4.52 -17.68
C LEU A 239 -18.62 -4.58 -18.47
N ASN A 240 -19.42 -5.62 -18.23
CA ASN A 240 -20.73 -5.78 -18.86
C ASN A 240 -21.68 -4.66 -18.45
N ARG A 241 -21.78 -4.39 -17.14
CA ARG A 241 -22.69 -3.36 -16.63
C ARG A 241 -22.35 -1.95 -17.11
N THR A 242 -21.06 -1.64 -17.17
CA THR A 242 -20.57 -0.35 -17.68
C THR A 242 -20.82 -0.24 -19.18
N THR A 243 -20.71 -1.34 -19.93
CA THR A 243 -21.01 -1.37 -21.37
C THR A 243 -22.49 -1.11 -21.64
N ASP A 244 -23.39 -1.80 -20.93
CA ASP A 244 -24.84 -1.64 -21.06
C ASP A 244 -25.27 -0.20 -20.73
N ASP A 245 -24.80 0.33 -19.59
CA ASP A 245 -25.13 1.68 -19.12
C ASP A 245 -24.57 2.73 -20.09
N TYR A 246 -23.35 2.53 -20.62
CA TYR A 246 -22.74 3.42 -21.61
C TYR A 246 -23.57 3.48 -22.89
N GLU A 247 -24.00 2.34 -23.41
CA GLU A 247 -24.80 2.30 -24.63
C GLU A 247 -26.20 2.89 -24.44
N ALA A 248 -26.82 2.66 -23.27
CA ALA A 248 -28.09 3.29 -22.94
C ALA A 248 -27.97 4.82 -22.88
N LEU A 249 -26.93 5.34 -22.22
CA LEU A 249 -26.67 6.77 -22.12
C LEU A 249 -26.28 7.39 -23.46
N LEU A 250 -25.52 6.68 -24.29
CA LEU A 250 -25.16 7.15 -25.62
C LEU A 250 -26.41 7.32 -26.50
N ARG A 251 -27.36 6.37 -26.42
CA ARG A 251 -28.66 6.48 -27.11
C ARG A 251 -29.51 7.62 -26.56
N ALA A 252 -29.58 7.75 -25.23
CA ALA A 252 -30.39 8.79 -24.57
C ALA A 252 -29.89 10.21 -24.84
N ASN A 253 -28.57 10.40 -24.97
CA ASN A 253 -27.93 11.70 -25.17
C ASN A 253 -27.61 12.00 -26.64
N GLY A 254 -28.35 11.41 -27.59
CA GLY A 254 -28.20 11.72 -29.02
C GLY A 254 -26.81 11.43 -29.61
N GLY A 255 -26.09 10.46 -29.05
CA GLY A 255 -24.73 10.10 -29.49
C GLY A 255 -23.60 10.88 -28.81
N ASP A 256 -23.88 11.67 -27.76
CA ASP A 256 -22.82 12.34 -27.00
C ASP A 256 -21.95 11.33 -26.23
N VAL A 257 -20.81 10.99 -26.83
CA VAL A 257 -19.79 10.09 -26.28
C VAL A 257 -19.19 10.65 -24.98
N PHE A 258 -19.01 11.96 -24.88
CA PHE A 258 -18.39 12.57 -23.70
C PHE A 258 -19.33 12.48 -22.50
N ALA A 259 -20.60 12.87 -22.69
CA ALA A 259 -21.61 12.75 -21.64
C ALA A 259 -21.79 11.28 -21.21
N ALA A 260 -21.92 10.34 -22.15
CA ALA A 260 -22.07 8.93 -21.84
C ALA A 260 -20.88 8.40 -21.00
N ARG A 261 -19.63 8.71 -21.41
CA ARG A 261 -18.43 8.29 -20.67
C ARG A 261 -18.36 8.88 -19.27
N ASN A 262 -18.74 10.14 -19.09
CA ASN A 262 -18.67 10.81 -17.79
C ASN A 262 -19.69 10.23 -16.81
N HIS A 263 -20.90 9.96 -17.27
CA HIS A 263 -21.98 9.41 -16.42
C HIS A 263 -21.78 7.93 -16.06
N THR A 264 -20.95 7.18 -16.80
CA THR A 264 -20.62 5.79 -16.47
C THR A 264 -19.37 5.63 -15.59
N GLN A 265 -18.84 6.70 -14.98
CA GLN A 265 -17.66 6.59 -14.12
C GLN A 265 -17.99 6.00 -12.74
N VAL A 266 -18.91 6.65 -12.02
CA VAL A 266 -19.19 6.37 -10.60
C VAL A 266 -19.82 4.98 -10.44
N HIS A 267 -19.27 4.17 -9.52
CA HIS A 267 -19.69 2.78 -9.24
C HIS A 267 -19.70 1.84 -10.47
N ARG A 268 -18.92 2.19 -11.50
CA ARG A 268 -18.86 1.51 -12.80
C ARG A 268 -17.42 1.49 -13.31
N ALA A 269 -17.10 2.33 -14.30
CA ALA A 269 -15.81 2.36 -14.97
C ALA A 269 -14.64 2.65 -14.00
N HIS A 270 -14.88 3.44 -12.95
CA HIS A 270 -13.89 3.75 -11.92
C HIS A 270 -13.48 2.50 -11.12
N THR A 271 -14.45 1.75 -10.60
CA THR A 271 -14.22 0.49 -9.87
C THR A 271 -13.57 -0.56 -10.76
N LEU A 272 -13.97 -0.63 -12.03
CA LEU A 272 -13.37 -1.51 -13.04
C LEU A 272 -11.85 -1.27 -13.18
N SER A 273 -11.43 -0.01 -13.29
CA SER A 273 -10.01 0.35 -13.43
C SER A 273 -9.19 -0.01 -12.19
N ILE A 274 -9.75 0.18 -10.99
CA ILE A 274 -9.09 -0.19 -9.72
C ILE A 274 -8.90 -1.71 -9.64
N ALA A 275 -9.98 -2.47 -9.87
CA ALA A 275 -9.95 -3.92 -9.81
C ALA A 275 -8.96 -4.53 -10.83
N TYR A 276 -8.84 -3.92 -12.02
CA TYR A 276 -7.85 -4.31 -13.03
C TYR A 276 -6.40 -4.16 -12.52
N ALA A 277 -6.07 -3.03 -11.90
CA ALA A 277 -4.74 -2.82 -11.33
C ALA A 277 -4.44 -3.80 -10.20
N GLU A 278 -5.37 -3.98 -9.26
CA GLU A 278 -5.21 -4.89 -8.12
C GLU A 278 -5.06 -6.35 -8.55
N LEU A 279 -5.89 -6.81 -9.50
CA LEU A 279 -5.75 -8.14 -10.11
C LEU A 279 -4.36 -8.33 -10.71
N THR A 280 -3.85 -7.32 -11.43
CA THR A 280 -2.53 -7.40 -12.07
C THR A 280 -1.40 -7.42 -11.03
N ILE A 281 -1.48 -6.59 -9.98
CA ILE A 281 -0.52 -6.58 -8.86
C ILE A 281 -0.46 -7.96 -8.21
N ILE A 282 -1.61 -8.57 -7.90
CA ILE A 282 -1.70 -9.88 -7.27
C ILE A 282 -1.14 -10.97 -8.20
N THR A 283 -1.55 -10.99 -9.47
CA THR A 283 -1.18 -12.03 -10.44
C THR A 283 0.33 -12.03 -10.72
N TRP A 284 0.92 -10.86 -10.89
CA TRP A 284 2.37 -10.74 -11.11
C TRP A 284 3.17 -11.05 -9.85
N SER A 285 2.71 -10.61 -8.68
CA SER A 285 3.37 -10.94 -7.41
C SER A 285 3.33 -12.45 -7.14
N ARG A 286 2.18 -13.10 -7.36
CA ARG A 286 2.03 -14.56 -7.27
C ARG A 286 2.97 -15.28 -8.23
N SER A 287 3.04 -14.84 -9.48
CA SER A 287 3.98 -15.39 -10.47
C SER A 287 5.44 -15.22 -10.06
N PHE A 288 5.82 -14.08 -9.48
CA PHE A 288 7.17 -13.87 -8.96
C PHE A 288 7.48 -14.85 -7.82
N VAL A 289 6.59 -14.98 -6.84
CA VAL A 289 6.78 -15.87 -5.67
C VAL A 289 6.95 -17.33 -6.09
N GLN A 290 6.22 -17.79 -7.11
CA GLN A 290 6.37 -19.16 -7.62
C GLN A 290 7.77 -19.47 -8.17
N ASN A 291 8.48 -18.47 -8.65
CA ASN A 291 9.83 -18.62 -9.22
C ASN A 291 10.95 -18.42 -8.18
N VAL A 292 10.62 -18.20 -6.90
CA VAL A 292 11.62 -18.09 -5.83
C VAL A 292 12.16 -19.49 -5.49
N GLU A 293 13.49 -19.63 -5.56
CA GLU A 293 14.18 -20.91 -5.33
C GLU A 293 14.21 -21.30 -3.84
N GLN A 294 14.48 -20.33 -2.96
CA GLN A 294 14.56 -20.58 -1.51
C GLN A 294 13.15 -20.79 -0.93
N LEU A 295 12.90 -21.97 -0.37
CA LEU A 295 11.58 -22.37 0.11
C LEU A 295 11.08 -21.46 1.24
N GLU A 296 11.94 -21.14 2.21
CA GLU A 296 11.61 -20.34 3.39
C GLU A 296 11.19 -18.92 2.99
N ILE A 297 11.93 -18.31 2.05
CA ILE A 297 11.60 -16.99 1.50
C ILE A 297 10.28 -17.05 0.73
N ARG A 298 10.11 -18.09 -0.09
CA ARG A 298 8.88 -18.29 -0.87
C ARG A 298 7.65 -18.40 0.00
N GLU A 299 7.72 -19.11 1.12
CA GLU A 299 6.60 -19.27 2.07
C GLU A 299 6.22 -17.96 2.76
N VAL A 300 7.21 -17.16 3.21
CA VAL A 300 6.94 -15.84 3.81
C VAL A 300 6.33 -14.89 2.76
N LEU A 301 6.90 -14.84 1.56
CA LEU A 301 6.37 -14.01 0.48
C LEU A 301 4.98 -14.46 0.05
N HIS A 302 4.71 -15.77 0.00
CA HIS A 302 3.37 -16.29 -0.28
C HIS A 302 2.35 -15.80 0.75
N ARG A 303 2.68 -15.86 2.06
CA ARG A 303 1.81 -15.33 3.12
C ARG A 303 1.56 -13.83 2.95
N LEU A 304 2.58 -13.04 2.63
CA LEU A 304 2.44 -11.60 2.35
C LEU A 304 1.53 -11.33 1.14
N ILE A 305 1.74 -11.99 0.01
CA ILE A 305 0.91 -11.77 -1.18
C ILE A 305 -0.52 -12.24 -0.95
N THR A 306 -0.72 -13.32 -0.18
CA THR A 306 -2.07 -13.77 0.20
C THR A 306 -2.76 -12.75 1.10
N LEU A 307 -2.05 -12.19 2.09
CA LEU A 307 -2.61 -11.15 2.97
C LEU A 307 -2.98 -9.90 2.17
N TYR A 308 -2.10 -9.44 1.27
CA TYR A 308 -2.40 -8.30 0.39
C TYR A 308 -3.61 -8.59 -0.50
N ALA A 309 -3.68 -9.76 -1.13
CA ALA A 309 -4.77 -10.13 -2.02
C ALA A 309 -6.13 -10.05 -1.31
N LEU A 310 -6.21 -10.62 -0.10
CA LEU A 310 -7.42 -10.55 0.73
C LEU A 310 -7.73 -9.13 1.20
N PHE A 311 -6.73 -8.39 1.68
CA PHE A 311 -6.90 -7.02 2.18
C PHE A 311 -7.38 -6.05 1.08
N ALA A 312 -6.79 -6.12 -0.11
CA ALA A 312 -7.24 -5.34 -1.25
C ALA A 312 -8.66 -5.76 -1.68
N PHE A 313 -8.91 -7.06 -1.74
CA PHE A 313 -10.20 -7.58 -2.20
C PHE A 313 -11.35 -7.37 -1.22
N GLU A 314 -11.09 -7.24 0.09
CA GLU A 314 -12.14 -6.96 1.08
C GLU A 314 -12.96 -5.70 0.72
N LYS A 315 -12.31 -4.70 0.11
CA LYS A 315 -12.95 -3.46 -0.37
C LYS A 315 -14.00 -3.72 -1.47
N HIS A 316 -13.94 -4.87 -2.15
CA HIS A 316 -14.87 -5.29 -3.21
C HIS A 316 -15.93 -6.29 -2.74
N LEU A 317 -16.06 -6.54 -1.43
CA LEU A 317 -17.08 -7.47 -0.91
C LEU A 317 -18.49 -7.11 -1.36
N ALA A 318 -18.86 -5.82 -1.33
CA ALA A 318 -20.16 -5.37 -1.80
C ALA A 318 -20.39 -5.73 -3.28
N SER A 319 -19.37 -5.59 -4.13
CA SER A 319 -19.42 -5.96 -5.54
C SER A 319 -19.64 -7.45 -5.74
N CYS A 320 -19.09 -8.30 -4.85
CA CYS A 320 -19.31 -9.75 -4.90
C CYS A 320 -20.78 -10.11 -4.66
N TYR A 321 -21.42 -9.48 -3.67
CA TYR A 321 -22.85 -9.70 -3.40
C TYR A 321 -23.74 -9.12 -4.50
N ILE A 322 -23.45 -7.91 -4.97
CA ILE A 322 -24.23 -7.24 -6.03
C ILE A 322 -24.15 -8.02 -7.35
N SER A 323 -22.98 -8.57 -7.67
CA SER A 323 -22.77 -9.36 -8.89
C SER A 323 -23.27 -10.81 -8.80
N GLY A 324 -23.74 -11.24 -7.62
CA GLY A 324 -24.15 -12.63 -7.39
C GLY A 324 -22.98 -13.63 -7.35
N TYR A 325 -21.74 -13.18 -7.18
CA TYR A 325 -20.58 -14.07 -7.03
C TYR A 325 -20.74 -14.99 -5.81
N CYS A 326 -21.20 -14.41 -4.70
CA CYS A 326 -21.40 -15.10 -3.44
C CYS A 326 -22.73 -14.71 -2.79
N THR A 327 -23.21 -15.56 -1.89
CA THR A 327 -24.38 -15.31 -1.04
C THR A 327 -24.08 -15.79 0.39
N GLY A 328 -24.85 -15.30 1.37
CA GLY A 328 -24.63 -15.63 2.78
C GLY A 328 -23.33 -15.05 3.34
N GLU A 329 -22.88 -15.57 4.48
CA GLU A 329 -21.72 -15.03 5.21
C GLU A 329 -20.38 -15.70 4.83
N ASN A 330 -20.42 -16.93 4.30
CA ASN A 330 -19.25 -17.79 4.14
C ASN A 330 -18.08 -17.14 3.40
N PHE A 331 -18.35 -16.45 2.29
CA PHE A 331 -17.29 -15.81 1.51
C PHE A 331 -16.68 -14.61 2.24
N GLY A 332 -17.53 -13.71 2.76
CA GLY A 332 -17.09 -12.53 3.49
C GLY A 332 -16.34 -12.87 4.79
N GLU A 333 -16.86 -13.80 5.58
CA GLU A 333 -16.17 -14.26 6.78
C GLU A 333 -14.95 -15.12 6.46
N GLY A 334 -14.95 -15.84 5.33
CA GLY A 334 -13.76 -16.51 4.81
C GLY A 334 -12.62 -15.54 4.53
N ILE A 335 -12.89 -14.37 3.93
CA ILE A 335 -11.88 -13.33 3.72
C ILE A 335 -11.33 -12.84 5.05
N ARG A 336 -12.21 -12.40 5.95
CA ARG A 336 -11.81 -11.79 7.23
C ARG A 336 -11.11 -12.75 8.17
N SER A 337 -11.55 -14.02 8.22
CA SER A 337 -10.90 -15.06 9.03
C SER A 337 -9.51 -15.39 8.51
N ASN A 338 -9.32 -15.47 7.19
CA ASN A 338 -8.00 -15.70 6.60
C ASN A 338 -7.06 -14.50 6.79
N ILE A 339 -7.56 -13.26 6.72
CA ILE A 339 -6.79 -12.06 7.06
C ILE A 339 -6.24 -12.18 8.49
N ARG A 340 -7.12 -12.40 9.48
CA ARG A 340 -6.71 -12.54 10.89
C ARG A 340 -5.71 -13.67 11.11
N ARG A 341 -5.90 -14.81 10.43
CA ARG A 341 -4.98 -15.95 10.50
C ARG A 341 -3.60 -15.59 9.94
N LEU A 342 -3.54 -15.00 8.75
CA LEU A 342 -2.28 -14.63 8.11
C LEU A 342 -1.55 -13.52 8.86
N GLU A 343 -2.28 -12.57 9.44
CA GLU A 343 -1.73 -11.56 10.33
C GLU A 343 -1.00 -12.21 11.51
N ALA A 344 -1.67 -13.12 12.23
CA ALA A 344 -1.07 -13.84 13.35
C ALA A 344 0.15 -14.69 12.92
N GLU A 345 0.09 -15.32 11.74
CA GLU A 345 1.21 -16.09 11.18
C GLU A 345 2.41 -15.23 10.78
N LEU A 346 2.19 -13.97 10.37
CA LEU A 346 3.24 -13.06 9.88
C LEU A 346 3.91 -12.24 10.99
N VAL A 347 3.32 -12.15 12.19
CA VAL A 347 3.90 -11.41 13.32
C VAL A 347 5.38 -11.79 13.59
N PRO A 348 5.78 -13.07 13.66
CA PRO A 348 7.17 -13.44 13.92
C PRO A 348 8.15 -12.95 12.85
N ASP A 349 7.67 -12.78 11.61
CA ASP A 349 8.48 -12.35 10.46
C ASP A 349 8.46 -10.83 10.26
N ALA A 350 7.63 -10.09 11.02
CA ALA A 350 7.35 -8.69 10.76
C ALA A 350 8.58 -7.77 10.87
N ILE A 351 9.41 -7.95 11.90
CA ILE A 351 10.65 -7.16 12.09
C ILE A 351 11.68 -7.50 10.99
N PRO A 352 12.06 -8.77 10.75
CA PRO A 352 12.98 -9.11 9.66
C PRO A 352 12.52 -8.62 8.28
N LEU A 353 11.21 -8.65 8.00
CA LEU A 353 10.64 -8.13 6.76
C LEU A 353 10.81 -6.63 6.62
N VAL A 354 10.66 -5.89 7.73
CA VAL A 354 10.92 -4.46 7.78
C VAL A 354 12.41 -4.20 7.59
N ASP A 355 13.27 -4.86 8.35
CA ASP A 355 14.74 -4.68 8.23
C ASP A 355 15.26 -4.96 6.82
N ALA A 356 14.67 -5.95 6.12
CA ALA A 356 15.04 -6.29 4.75
C ALA A 356 14.82 -5.16 3.73
N VAL A 357 13.95 -4.20 4.05
CA VAL A 357 13.56 -3.13 3.12
C VAL A 357 13.79 -1.73 3.70
N ALA A 358 14.22 -1.65 4.97
CA ALA A 358 14.53 -0.41 5.67
C ALA A 358 15.71 0.33 5.04
N PRO A 359 15.60 1.65 4.77
CA PRO A 359 16.78 2.43 4.46
C PRO A 359 17.61 2.63 5.75
N PRO A 360 18.91 2.95 5.63
CA PRO A 360 19.75 3.24 6.79
C PRO A 360 19.18 4.36 7.68
N ASP A 361 19.47 4.30 8.98
CA ASP A 361 18.94 5.24 10.00
C ASP A 361 19.16 6.73 9.64
N PHE A 362 20.24 7.08 8.94
CA PHE A 362 20.48 8.47 8.54
C PHE A 362 19.50 8.96 7.45
N VAL A 363 19.01 8.06 6.59
CA VAL A 363 17.98 8.35 5.58
C VAL A 363 16.62 8.38 6.24
N LEU A 364 16.37 7.39 7.12
CA LEU A 364 15.13 7.27 7.86
C LEU A 364 14.90 8.49 8.76
N ASN A 365 15.97 8.92 9.44
CA ASN A 365 16.07 10.06 10.35
C ASN A 365 14.96 10.09 11.41
N SER A 366 14.50 8.92 11.87
CA SER A 366 13.39 8.77 12.81
C SER A 366 13.89 8.29 14.15
N ALA A 367 13.52 9.00 15.22
CA ALA A 367 13.80 8.59 16.58
C ALA A 367 13.02 7.34 16.99
N LEU A 368 11.83 7.11 16.40
CA LEU A 368 11.02 5.92 16.69
C LEU A 368 11.43 4.70 15.86
N GLY A 369 11.87 4.93 14.62
CA GLY A 369 12.24 3.86 13.69
C GLY A 369 13.72 3.49 13.71
N ALA A 370 14.48 3.91 14.73
CA ALA A 370 15.92 3.64 14.78
C ALA A 370 16.20 2.13 14.87
N SER A 371 17.17 1.66 14.08
CA SER A 371 17.51 0.23 13.95
C SER A 371 18.00 -0.44 15.24
N ASP A 372 18.44 0.33 16.24
CA ASP A 372 18.91 -0.18 17.54
C ASP A 372 17.77 -0.49 18.54
N GLY A 373 16.51 -0.29 18.14
CA GLY A 373 15.34 -0.58 18.97
C GLY A 373 15.26 0.25 20.25
N SER A 374 15.94 1.40 20.33
CA SER A 374 16.03 2.23 21.54
C SER A 374 15.30 3.58 21.42
N PRO A 375 13.99 3.62 21.11
CA PRO A 375 13.29 4.84 20.69
C PRO A 375 13.34 5.97 21.73
N TYR A 376 13.19 5.66 23.02
CA TYR A 376 13.22 6.66 24.09
C TYR A 376 14.58 7.36 24.22
N LYS A 377 15.67 6.65 23.99
CA LYS A 377 17.02 7.23 23.98
C LYS A 377 17.17 8.25 22.85
N HIS A 378 16.68 7.90 21.65
CA HIS A 378 16.71 8.81 20.51
C HIS A 378 15.76 10.00 20.71
N LEU A 379 14.54 9.78 21.21
CA LEU A 379 13.60 10.85 21.54
C LEU A 379 14.21 11.85 22.54
N MET A 380 14.80 11.35 23.62
CA MET A 380 15.44 12.19 24.63
C MET A 380 16.64 12.96 24.06
N ARG A 381 17.42 12.32 23.18
CA ARG A 381 18.52 12.98 22.46
C ARG A 381 17.99 14.12 21.58
N GLU A 382 16.91 13.91 20.83
CA GLU A 382 16.29 14.95 20.00
C GLU A 382 15.73 16.10 20.84
N PHE A 383 15.08 15.83 21.97
CA PHE A 383 14.58 16.88 22.86
C PHE A 383 15.70 17.72 23.46
N ARG A 384 16.81 17.10 23.88
CA ARG A 384 17.95 17.82 24.45
C ARG A 384 18.71 18.69 23.45
N LYS A 385 18.56 18.46 22.13
CA LYS A 385 19.11 19.36 21.11
C LYS A 385 18.42 20.73 21.09
N HIS A 386 17.16 20.78 21.54
CA HIS A 386 16.36 21.99 21.53
C HIS A 386 16.40 22.65 22.90
N THR A 387 17.18 23.72 23.05
CA THR A 387 17.10 24.59 24.22
C THR A 387 16.16 25.75 23.89
N ASN A 388 15.05 25.85 24.62
CA ASN A 388 14.18 27.00 24.50
C ASN A 388 14.92 28.22 25.06
N SER A 389 15.07 29.27 24.24
CA SER A 389 15.51 30.57 24.74
C SER A 389 14.51 31.08 25.78
N ARG A 390 14.99 31.90 26.71
CA ARG A 390 14.11 32.50 27.72
C ARG A 390 12.98 33.24 27.01
N PRO A 391 11.71 32.93 27.28
CA PRO A 391 10.61 33.53 26.52
C PRO A 391 10.49 35.02 26.82
N ASN A 392 10.10 35.80 25.81
CA ASN A 392 9.94 37.25 25.96
C ASN A 392 8.88 37.63 27.02
N TRP A 393 7.85 36.78 27.17
CA TRP A 393 6.76 36.94 28.15
C TRP A 393 7.15 36.54 29.58
N TRP A 394 8.39 36.09 29.85
CA TRP A 394 8.75 35.62 31.19
C TRP A 394 8.56 36.71 32.25
N LYS A 395 8.80 37.98 31.88
CA LYS A 395 8.59 39.14 32.76
C LYS A 395 7.11 39.32 33.08
N ASP A 396 6.26 39.20 32.07
CA ASP A 396 4.80 39.30 32.22
C ASP A 396 4.27 38.20 33.15
N LEU A 397 4.77 36.97 33.01
CA LEU A 397 4.42 35.86 33.91
C LEU A 397 4.89 36.13 35.34
N ARG A 398 6.13 36.59 35.53
CA ARG A 398 6.67 36.96 36.84
C ARG A 398 5.78 38.04 37.49
N ASP A 399 5.50 39.12 36.78
CA ASP A 399 4.74 40.25 37.30
C ASP A 399 3.29 39.83 37.63
N PHE A 400 2.68 38.98 36.81
CA PHE A 400 1.37 38.38 37.10
C PHE A 400 1.36 37.54 38.39
N LEU A 401 2.36 36.68 38.58
CA LEU A 401 2.47 35.84 39.76
C LEU A 401 2.71 36.67 41.04
N GLU A 402 3.57 37.70 40.97
CA GLU A 402 3.84 38.62 42.08
C GLU A 402 2.58 39.40 42.49
N GLN A 403 1.84 39.94 41.51
CA GLN A 403 0.59 40.66 41.77
C GLN A 403 -0.48 39.79 42.43
N ASN A 404 -0.61 38.53 42.01
CA ASN A 404 -1.60 37.61 42.57
C ASN A 404 -1.19 37.06 43.94
N SER A 405 0.10 36.84 44.19
CA SER A 405 0.61 36.49 45.52
C SER A 405 0.37 37.62 46.53
N ALA A 406 0.56 38.88 46.13
CA ALA A 406 0.31 40.05 46.99
C ALA A 406 -1.18 40.30 47.27
N ARG A 407 -2.08 39.78 46.42
CA ARG A 407 -3.53 39.81 46.65
C ARG A 407 -3.99 38.73 47.62
N GLN A 408 -3.39 37.53 47.56
CA GLN A 408 -3.71 36.44 48.48
C GLN A 408 -3.19 36.69 49.92
N SER A 409 -2.14 37.48 50.11
CA SER A 409 -1.63 37.83 51.46
C SER A 409 -2.37 38.99 52.14
N LYS A 410 -3.32 39.63 51.45
CA LYS A 410 -4.16 40.73 51.97
C LYS A 410 -5.59 40.29 52.32
N LEU A 411 -5.93 39.02 52.05
CA LEU A 411 -7.11 38.32 52.57
C LEU A 411 -6.67 37.50 53.77
#